data_AF-A0A951RJ69-F1
#
_entry.id   AF-A0A951RJ69-F1
#
_cell.length_a   1.000
_cell.length_b   1.000
_cell.length_c   1.000
_cell.angle_alpha   90.00
_cell.angle_beta   90.00
_cell.angle_gamma   90.00
#
_symmetry.space_group_name_H-M   'P 1'
#
loop_
_entity.id
_entity.type
_entity.pdbx_description
1 polymer ?
#
loop_
_entity_poly.entity_id
_entity_poly.type
_entity_poly.pdbx_seq_one_letter_code
_entity_poly.pdbx_strand_id
1 'polypeptide(L)' 'MLTSDDGHRMTKGDLFAIDPGSGAEHLLTGHTSIIALSPSVSPDGRRIAFENPQDGGIYVLEITQGL' A
#
# COMPACT_ATOMS: atom_id res chain seq x y z
N MET A 1 1.80 6.77 -1.93
CA MET A 1 0.57 6.04 -2.32
C MET A 1 0.10 6.61 -3.65
N LEU A 2 -0.27 5.75 -4.59
CA LEU A 2 -0.85 6.16 -5.88
C LEU A 2 -2.25 5.56 -6.01
N THR A 3 -3.25 6.40 -6.26
CA THR A 3 -4.64 5.98 -6.39
C THR A 3 -5.23 6.40 -7.73
N SER A 4 -6.25 5.69 -8.19
CA SER A 4 -7.05 6.07 -9.37
C SER A 4 -8.53 5.80 -9.09
N ASP A 5 -9.42 6.55 -9.74
CA ASP A 5 -10.88 6.42 -9.63
C ASP A 5 -11.55 6.66 -11.00
N ASP A 6 -12.81 6.22 -11.13
CA ASP A 6 -13.66 6.44 -12.32
C ASP A 6 -14.72 7.56 -12.11
N GLY A 7 -14.54 8.39 -11.07
CA GLY A 7 -15.52 9.38 -10.62
C GLY A 7 -16.60 8.83 -9.69
N HIS A 8 -16.75 7.51 -9.57
CA HIS A 8 -17.73 6.88 -8.68
C HIS A 8 -17.09 5.99 -7.62
N ARG A 9 -15.98 5.34 -7.94
CA ARG A 9 -15.25 4.46 -7.03
C ARG A 9 -13.76 4.46 -7.34
N MET A 10 -12.98 4.11 -6.32
CA MET A 10 -11.57 3.84 -6.51
C MET A 10 -11.39 2.60 -7.39
N THR A 11 -10.51 2.72 -8.37
CA THR A 11 -10.16 1.65 -9.33
C THR A 11 -8.75 1.13 -9.12
N LYS A 12 -7.91 1.86 -8.37
CA LYS A 12 -6.54 1.45 -8.03
C LYS A 12 -6.05 2.11 -6.73
N GLY A 13 -5.21 1.40 -5.98
CA GLY A 13 -4.51 1.91 -4.79
C GLY A 13 -3.23 1.13 -4.52
N ASP A 14 -2.07 1.72 -4.82
CA ASP A 14 -0.75 1.12 -4.60
C ASP A 14 0.01 1.81 -3.46
N LEU A 15 0.61 0.99 -2.59
CA LEU A 15 1.56 1.42 -1.57
C LEU A 15 2.97 1.48 -2.13
N PHE A 16 3.70 2.51 -1.72
CA PHE A 16 5.10 2.71 -2.04
C PHE A 16 5.86 3.04 -0.76
N ALA A 17 7.07 2.50 -0.63
CA ALA A 17 8.07 3.01 0.30
C ALA A 17 8.96 4.02 -0.42
N ILE A 18 9.40 5.04 0.32
CA ILE A 18 10.27 6.10 -0.19
C ILE A 18 11.50 6.15 0.72
N ASP A 19 12.69 6.06 0.14
CA ASP A 19 13.94 6.39 0.83
C ASP A 19 14.03 7.93 0.97
N PRO A 20 14.04 8.47 2.21
CA PRO A 20 14.07 9.91 2.42
C PRO A 20 15.39 10.58 2.03
N GLY A 21 16.49 9.82 1.92
CA GLY A 21 17.81 10.34 1.54
C GLY A 21 17.98 10.47 0.03
N SER A 22 17.56 9.44 -0.72
CA SER A 22 17.72 9.38 -2.18
C SER A 22 16.47 9.77 -2.96
N GLY A 23 15.29 9.71 -2.33
CA GLY A 23 14.00 9.82 -3.01
C GLY A 23 13.62 8.57 -3.82
N ALA A 24 14.37 7.46 -3.69
CA ALA A 24 14.06 6.23 -4.39
C ALA A 24 12.69 5.67 -3.94
N GLU A 25 11.88 5.24 -4.90
CA GLU A 25 10.56 4.66 -4.65
C GLU A 25 10.58 3.14 -4.86
N HIS A 26 9.94 2.41 -3.94
CA HIS A 26 9.77 0.97 -4.00
C HIS A 26 8.29 0.61 -3.94
N LEU A 27 7.77 -0.03 -5.00
CA LEU A 27 6.39 -0.49 -5.07
C LEU A 27 6.18 -1.70 -4.15
N LEU A 28 5.20 -1.61 -3.24
CA LEU A 28 4.94 -2.62 -2.20
C LEU A 28 3.74 -3.53 -2.49
N THR A 29 2.71 -3.04 -3.19
CA THR A 29 1.45 -3.78 -3.45
C THR A 29 1.10 -3.91 -4.92
N GLY A 30 2.11 -3.80 -5.80
CA GLY A 30 1.94 -3.91 -7.24
C GLY A 30 1.45 -5.27 -7.72
N HIS A 31 0.75 -5.28 -8.86
CA HIS A 31 0.31 -6.50 -9.57
C HIS A 31 -0.78 -7.32 -8.88
N THR A 32 -1.62 -6.69 -8.05
CA THR A 32 -2.80 -7.32 -7.45
C THR A 32 -4.08 -6.57 -7.85
N SER A 33 -5.25 -7.17 -7.60
CA SER A 33 -6.55 -6.47 -7.72
C SER A 33 -6.91 -5.66 -6.47
N ILE A 34 -6.08 -5.69 -5.43
CA ILE A 34 -6.34 -5.04 -4.16
C ILE A 34 -6.15 -3.53 -4.31
N ILE A 35 -7.05 -2.74 -3.72
CA ILE A 35 -6.91 -1.29 -3.60
C ILE A 35 -6.46 -1.01 -2.18
N ALA A 36 -5.17 -0.77 -1.97
CA ALA A 36 -4.61 -0.57 -0.64
C ALA A 36 -4.78 0.88 -0.16
N LEU A 37 -5.63 1.08 0.86
CA LEU A 37 -5.93 2.39 1.45
C LEU A 37 -5.62 2.43 2.94
N SER A 38 -5.54 3.64 3.49
CA SER A 38 -5.40 3.87 4.94
C SER A 38 -4.25 3.06 5.58
N PRO A 39 -3.02 3.08 5.03
CA PRO A 39 -1.95 2.22 5.52
C PRO A 39 -1.47 2.62 6.92
N SER A 40 -1.08 1.64 7.72
CA SER A 40 -0.44 1.81 9.01
C SER A 40 0.75 0.85 9.15
N VAL A 41 1.93 1.39 9.46
CA VAL A 41 3.16 0.61 9.64
C VAL A 41 3.24 0.10 11.07
N SER A 42 3.63 -1.16 11.25
CA SER A 42 3.85 -1.73 12.58
C SER A 42 5.04 -1.06 13.29
N PRO A 43 5.07 -1.03 14.64
CA PRO A 43 6.16 -0.40 15.38
C PRO A 43 7.55 -0.99 15.10
N ASP A 44 7.62 -2.26 14.74
CA ASP A 44 8.86 -2.95 14.33
C ASP A 44 9.25 -2.69 12.87
N GLY A 45 8.42 -1.97 12.11
CA GLY A 45 8.64 -1.66 10.69
C GLY A 45 8.52 -2.85 9.74
N ARG A 46 8.05 -4.01 10.21
CA ARG A 46 8.05 -5.26 9.41
C ARG A 46 6.72 -5.55 8.72
N ARG A 47 5.66 -4.81 9.04
CA ARG A 47 4.31 -5.05 8.52
C ARG A 47 3.60 -3.75 8.21
N ILE A 48 2.67 -3.81 7.25
CA ILE A 48 1.75 -2.72 6.93
C ILE A 48 0.32 -3.27 6.94
N ALA A 49 -0.54 -2.72 7.79
CA ALA A 49 -1.98 -2.96 7.72
C ALA A 49 -2.63 -1.94 6.77
N PHE A 50 -3.60 -2.35 5.97
CA PHE A 50 -4.33 -1.46 5.06
C PHE A 50 -5.75 -1.99 4.76
N GLU A 51 -6.63 -1.10 4.33
CA GLU A 51 -8.01 -1.40 3.93
C GLU A 51 -8.09 -1.78 2.44
N ASN A 52 -8.94 -2.75 2.10
CA ASN A 52 -9.41 -2.97 0.72
C ASN A 52 -10.90 -2.61 0.61
N PRO A 53 -11.28 -1.47 0.03
CA PRO A 53 -12.68 -1.05 -0.06
C PRO A 53 -13.53 -1.95 -0.97
N GLN A 54 -12.91 -2.79 -1.82
CA GLN A 54 -13.66 -3.66 -2.73
C GLN A 54 -14.39 -4.79 -2.00
N ASP A 55 -13.82 -5.30 -0.91
CA ASP A 55 -14.40 -6.36 -0.07
C ASP A 55 -14.59 -5.95 1.40
N GLY A 56 -14.15 -4.75 1.79
CA GLY A 56 -14.23 -4.23 3.15
C GLY A 56 -13.22 -4.87 4.11
N GLY A 57 -12.25 -5.63 3.62
CA GLY A 57 -11.27 -6.34 4.42
C GLY A 57 -10.11 -5.47 4.91
N ILE A 58 -9.49 -5.90 6.00
CA ILE A 58 -8.19 -5.41 6.47
C ILE A 58 -7.14 -6.46 6.14
N TYR A 59 -6.11 -6.02 5.42
CA TYR A 59 -5.02 -6.86 4.95
C TYR A 59 -3.72 -6.46 5.63
N VAL A 60 -2.79 -7.42 5.72
CA VAL A 60 -1.45 -7.18 6.26
C VAL A 60 -0.42 -7.59 5.22
N LEU A 61 0.42 -6.64 4.82
CA LEU A 61 1.61 -6.90 4.02
C LEU A 61 2.81 -7.11 4.95
N GLU A 62 3.62 -8.14 4.71
CA GLU A 62 4.92 -8.31 5.34
C GLU A 62 6.01 -7.65 4.51
N ILE A 63 6.82 -6.80 5.14
CA ILE A 63 8.00 -6.18 4.54
C ILE A 63 9.16 -7.15 4.71
N THR A 64 9.40 -7.97 3.69
CA THR A 64 10.47 -8.98 3.69
C THR A 64 11.77 -8.47 3.04
N GLN A 65 11.71 -7.32 2.37
CA GLN A 65 12.87 -6.69 1.74
C GLN A 65 13.33 -5.49 2.57
N GLY A 66 14.63 -5.43 2.89
CA GLY A 66 15.21 -4.25 3.53
C GLY A 66 15.05 -3.05 2.60
N LEU A 67 14.38 -2.02 3.10
CA LEU A 67 14.29 -0.71 2.46
C LEU A 67 15.63 0.02 2.57
#